data_AF-A0AAV2S343-F1
#
_entry.id   AF-A0AAV2S343-F1
#
_cell.length_a   1.000
_cell.length_b   1.000
_cell.length_c   1.000
_cell.angle_alpha   90.00
_cell.angle_beta   90.00
_cell.angle_gamma   90.00
#
_symmetry.space_group_name_H-M   'P 1'
#
loop_
_entity.id
_entity.type
_entity.pdbx_description
1 polymer ?
#
loop_
_entity_poly.entity_id
_entity_poly.type
_entity_poly.pdbx_seq_one_letter_code
_entity_poly.pdbx_strand_id
1 'polypeptide(L)'
;MQTTSSTQLHHPAMKVSSLLVVTLVVLLVVQESLAWCPVCIAVAKKLGEKLIKNTWYAKCRQRYAPPDMAEVCPTFCYGIGLSKGQAQRAAKAYANAYQNGCGKYCGHCEVKKFVK
;
A
#
# COMPACT_ATOMS: atom_id res chain seq x y z
N MET A 1 -24.60 -27.70 -45.93
CA MET A 1 -25.29 -28.09 -44.68
C MET A 1 -24.27 -28.82 -43.79
N GLN A 2 -24.33 -28.56 -42.48
CA GLN A 2 -23.56 -29.20 -41.37
C GLN A 2 -22.09 -28.76 -41.25
N THR A 3 -21.74 -27.76 -40.41
CA THR A 3 -21.56 -27.71 -38.93
C THR A 3 -20.37 -28.51 -38.40
N THR A 4 -19.22 -27.84 -38.22
CA THR A 4 -18.11 -28.30 -37.37
C THR A 4 -17.51 -27.15 -36.59
N SER A 5 -17.53 -27.30 -35.25
CA SER A 5 -16.51 -26.94 -34.26
C SER A 5 -17.07 -26.21 -33.05
N SER A 6 -17.38 -27.01 -32.02
CA SER A 6 -17.47 -26.54 -30.63
C SER A 6 -16.08 -26.17 -30.13
N THR A 7 -15.84 -24.88 -29.89
CA THR A 7 -14.75 -24.40 -29.04
C THR A 7 -15.18 -24.55 -27.58
N GLN A 8 -14.64 -25.58 -26.91
CA GLN A 8 -14.77 -25.79 -25.47
C GLN A 8 -14.11 -24.63 -24.71
N LEU A 9 -14.94 -23.77 -24.12
CA LEU A 9 -14.51 -22.70 -23.21
C LEU A 9 -14.19 -23.33 -21.84
N HIS A 10 -12.97 -23.81 -21.66
CA HIS A 10 -12.46 -24.23 -20.36
C HIS A 10 -12.36 -23.00 -19.44
N HIS A 11 -13.40 -22.77 -18.64
CA HIS A 11 -13.31 -21.92 -17.47
C HIS A 11 -12.45 -22.66 -16.43
N PRO A 12 -11.28 -22.13 -16.00
CA PRO A 12 -10.65 -22.67 -14.81
C PRO A 12 -11.58 -22.35 -13.64
N ALA A 13 -12.29 -23.36 -13.16
CA ALA A 13 -13.01 -23.31 -11.91
C ALA A 13 -12.03 -22.89 -10.81
N MET A 14 -12.08 -21.62 -10.43
CA MET A 14 -11.42 -21.10 -9.23
C MET A 14 -11.99 -21.87 -8.04
N LYS A 15 -11.30 -22.94 -7.64
CA LYS A 15 -11.45 -23.53 -6.32
C LYS A 15 -10.88 -22.51 -5.33
N VAL A 16 -11.66 -21.47 -5.04
CA VAL A 16 -11.42 -20.59 -3.92
C VAL A 16 -11.43 -21.50 -2.70
N SER A 17 -10.23 -21.77 -2.18
CA SER A 17 -10.04 -22.68 -1.06
C SER A 17 -11.01 -22.28 0.05
N SER A 18 -11.94 -23.17 0.43
CA SER A 18 -12.92 -22.89 1.49
C SER A 18 -12.23 -22.46 2.78
N LEU A 19 -10.98 -22.87 3.01
CA LEU A 19 -10.15 -22.39 4.10
C LEU A 19 -9.89 -20.88 4.03
N LEU A 20 -9.66 -20.33 2.83
CA LEU A 20 -9.39 -18.91 2.61
C LEU A 20 -10.66 -18.07 2.83
N VAL A 21 -11.82 -18.59 2.42
CA VAL A 21 -13.13 -17.98 2.70
C VAL A 21 -13.42 -18.00 4.20
N VAL A 22 -13.25 -19.13 4.87
CA VAL A 22 -13.44 -19.25 6.33
C VAL A 22 -12.47 -18.34 7.08
N THR A 23 -11.21 -18.25 6.65
CA THR A 23 -10.22 -17.34 7.27
C THR A 23 -10.62 -15.88 7.08
N LEU A 24 -11.09 -15.48 5.89
CA LEU A 24 -11.59 -14.13 5.66
C LEU A 24 -12.83 -13.82 6.51
N VAL A 25 -13.78 -14.76 6.59
CA VAL A 25 -15.00 -14.60 7.40
C VAL A 25 -14.67 -14.50 8.88
N VAL A 26 -13.74 -15.32 9.40
CA VAL A 26 -13.27 -15.22 10.79
C VAL A 26 -12.58 -13.88 11.03
N LEU A 27 -11.74 -13.39 10.11
CA LEU A 27 -11.10 -12.08 10.23
C LEU A 27 -12.12 -10.93 10.23
N LEU A 28 -13.16 -11.01 9.40
CA LEU A 28 -14.23 -10.02 9.32
C LEU A 28 -15.12 -10.03 10.58
N VAL A 29 -15.51 -11.21 11.07
CA VAL A 29 -16.30 -11.36 12.30
C VAL A 29 -15.51 -10.93 13.53
N VAL A 30 -14.21 -11.21 13.58
CA VAL A 30 -13.32 -10.76 14.65
C VAL A 30 -13.23 -9.22 14.68
N GLN A 31 -13.21 -8.54 13.52
CA GLN A 31 -13.25 -7.08 13.46
C GLN A 31 -14.53 -6.48 14.07
N GLU A 32 -15.69 -7.07 13.80
CA GLU A 32 -16.97 -6.65 14.38
C GLU A 32 -17.00 -6.86 15.90
N SER A 33 -16.40 -7.95 16.40
CA SER A 33 -16.34 -8.24 17.84
C SER A 33 -15.33 -7.40 18.64
N LEU A 34 -14.29 -6.88 17.99
CA LEU A 34 -13.30 -5.98 18.61
C LEU A 34 -13.86 -4.58 18.88
N ALA A 35 -14.96 -4.20 18.23
CA ALA A 35 -15.64 -2.92 18.45
C ALA A 35 -16.27 -2.80 19.85
N TRP A 36 -16.41 -3.90 20.59
CA TRP A 36 -17.09 -3.94 21.90
C TRP A 36 -16.15 -3.85 23.11
N CYS A 37 -14.83 -3.80 22.92
CA CYS A 37 -13.91 -3.61 24.04
C CYS A 37 -13.44 -2.15 24.11
N PRO A 38 -14.06 -1.30 24.94
CA PRO A 38 -13.67 0.11 25.08
C PRO A 38 -12.21 0.27 25.54
N VAL A 39 -11.67 -0.72 26.27
CA VAL A 39 -10.26 -0.78 26.68
C VAL A 39 -9.35 -1.02 25.48
N CYS A 40 -9.70 -1.93 24.57
CA CYS A 40 -8.91 -2.17 23.35
C CYS A 40 -8.88 -0.94 22.44
N ILE A 41 -9.99 -0.22 22.29
CA ILE A 41 -10.05 1.03 21.51
C ILE A 41 -9.16 2.10 22.16
N ALA A 42 -9.20 2.25 23.49
CA ALA A 42 -8.35 3.19 24.20
C ALA A 42 -6.86 2.86 24.06
N VAL A 43 -6.51 1.57 24.18
CA VAL A 43 -5.12 1.08 24.01
C VAL A 43 -4.65 1.25 22.56
N ALA A 44 -5.48 0.90 21.57
CA ALA A 44 -5.18 1.08 20.16
C ALA A 44 -5.01 2.57 19.80
N LYS A 45 -5.85 3.45 20.36
CA LYS A 45 -5.72 4.90 20.19
C LYS A 45 -4.41 5.42 20.80
N LYS A 46 -4.05 5.00 22.01
CA LYS A 46 -2.79 5.39 22.66
C LYS A 46 -1.56 4.86 21.94
N LEU A 47 -1.59 3.61 21.46
CA LEU A 47 -0.54 3.02 20.63
C LEU A 47 -0.44 3.74 19.29
N GLY A 48 -1.56 4.05 18.65
CA GLY A 48 -1.63 4.81 17.40
C GLY A 48 -1.06 6.23 17.54
N GLU A 49 -1.45 6.95 18.59
CA GLU A 49 -0.91 8.28 18.92
C GLU A 49 0.62 8.22 19.11
N LYS A 50 1.12 7.21 19.84
CA LYS A 50 2.56 7.04 20.08
C LYS A 50 3.31 6.65 18.81
N LEU A 51 2.71 5.83 17.94
CA LEU A 51 3.28 5.47 16.65
C LEU A 51 3.41 6.68 15.75
N ILE A 52 2.34 7.46 15.58
CA ILE A 52 2.33 8.65 14.72
C ILE A 52 3.40 9.64 15.19
N LYS A 53 3.52 9.90 16.50
CA LYS A 53 4.54 10.78 17.09
C LYS A 53 5.99 10.33 16.92
N ASN A 54 6.21 9.06 16.60
CA ASN A 54 7.56 8.55 16.36
C ASN A 54 7.84 8.24 14.89
N THR A 55 6.90 8.56 14.00
CA THR A 55 7.08 8.39 12.56
C THR A 55 7.78 9.59 11.93
N TRP A 56 8.37 9.32 10.78
CA TRP A 56 9.01 10.27 9.89
C TRP A 56 8.22 10.33 8.60
N TYR A 57 8.07 11.53 8.07
CA TYR A 57 7.50 11.83 6.77
C TYR A 57 8.61 12.24 5.81
N ALA A 58 8.60 11.68 4.59
CA ALA A 58 9.49 12.05 3.52
C ALA A 58 8.68 12.60 2.34
N LYS A 59 9.06 13.78 1.86
CA LYS A 59 8.61 14.37 0.59
C LYS A 59 9.80 14.47 -0.34
N CYS A 60 9.83 13.63 -1.37
CA CYS A 60 10.91 13.58 -2.35
C CYS A 60 10.48 14.23 -3.66
N ARG A 61 11.32 15.10 -4.24
CA ARG A 61 11.09 15.59 -5.61
C ARG A 61 11.64 14.62 -6.63
N GLN A 62 10.90 14.49 -7.72
CA GLN A 62 11.37 13.85 -8.94
C GLN A 62 12.56 14.63 -9.52
N ARG A 63 13.59 13.91 -9.99
CA ARG A 63 14.77 14.46 -10.65
C ARG A 63 15.26 13.53 -11.75
N TYR A 64 15.83 14.13 -12.79
CA TYR A 64 16.47 13.43 -13.91
C TYR A 64 15.56 12.40 -14.59
N ALA A 65 14.25 12.61 -14.53
CA ALA A 65 13.33 11.83 -15.31
C ALA A 65 13.36 12.34 -16.75
N PRO A 66 13.54 11.44 -17.74
CA PRO A 66 13.41 11.82 -19.14
C PRO A 66 11.96 12.28 -19.42
N PRO A 67 11.71 13.06 -20.48
CA PRO A 67 10.42 13.70 -20.73
C PRO A 67 9.23 12.72 -20.73
N ASP A 68 9.43 11.54 -21.31
CA ASP A 68 8.47 10.42 -21.34
C ASP A 68 8.09 9.91 -19.93
N MET A 69 9.01 9.98 -18.97
CA MET A 69 8.77 9.61 -17.57
C MET A 69 8.35 10.81 -16.71
N ALA A 70 8.69 12.03 -17.11
CA ALA A 70 8.35 13.24 -16.37
C ALA A 70 6.85 13.50 -16.34
N GLU A 71 6.15 13.15 -17.42
CA GLU A 71 4.68 13.29 -17.52
C GLU A 71 3.93 12.16 -16.80
N VAL A 72 4.52 10.97 -16.74
CA VAL A 72 3.87 9.77 -16.17
C VAL A 72 4.15 9.62 -14.68
N CYS A 73 5.34 10.01 -14.22
CA CYS A 73 5.70 9.88 -12.81
C CYS A 73 5.16 11.06 -11.97
N PRO A 74 4.92 10.82 -10.66
CA PRO A 74 4.49 11.89 -9.78
C PRO A 74 5.62 12.88 -9.51
N THR A 75 5.34 14.18 -9.62
CA THR A 75 6.30 15.27 -9.32
C THR A 75 6.90 15.15 -7.91
N PHE A 76 6.10 14.64 -6.96
CA PHE A 76 6.50 14.39 -5.59
C PHE A 76 6.21 12.96 -5.17
N CYS A 77 7.20 12.29 -4.58
CA CYS A 77 7.08 10.98 -3.98
C CYS A 77 6.95 11.13 -2.46
N TYR A 78 5.92 10.51 -1.87
CA TYR A 78 5.62 10.64 -0.44
C TYR A 78 5.78 9.31 0.28
N GLY A 79 6.31 9.35 1.50
CA GLY A 79 6.45 8.14 2.31
C GLY A 79 6.46 8.43 3.80
N ILE A 80 6.02 7.44 4.58
CA ILE A 80 6.02 7.47 6.03
C ILE A 80 6.77 6.24 6.54
N GLY A 81 7.54 6.37 7.61
CA GLY A 81 8.22 5.25 8.24
C GLY A 81 8.64 5.55 9.68
N LEU A 82 9.07 4.53 10.43
CA LEU A 82 9.54 4.70 11.81
C LEU A 82 10.96 5.29 11.90
N SER A 83 11.64 5.40 10.75
CA SER A 83 12.95 6.03 10.61
C SER A 83 13.02 6.86 9.32
N LYS A 84 13.98 7.79 9.25
CA LYS A 84 14.25 8.59 8.04
C LYS A 84 14.41 7.71 6.79
N GLY A 85 15.22 6.65 6.89
CA GLY A 85 15.50 5.74 5.79
C GLY A 85 14.28 4.93 5.35
N GLN A 86 13.44 4.49 6.30
CA GLN A 86 12.18 3.82 5.96
C GLN A 86 11.22 4.76 5.24
N ALA A 87 11.07 6.02 5.70
CA ALA A 87 10.21 7.00 5.05
C ALA A 87 10.65 7.27 3.59
N GLN A 88 11.97 7.38 3.35
CA GLN A 88 12.50 7.54 2.00
C GLN A 88 12.29 6.31 1.12
N ARG A 89 12.50 5.09 1.65
CA ARG A 89 12.24 3.86 0.90
C ARG A 89 10.75 3.71 0.58
N ALA A 90 9.88 4.03 1.52
CA ALA A 90 8.43 4.05 1.32
C ALA A 90 8.04 5.05 0.23
N ALA A 91 8.67 6.23 0.18
CA ALA A 91 8.44 7.21 -0.87
C ALA A 91 8.82 6.69 -2.27
N LYS A 92 9.94 5.98 -2.39
CA LYS A 92 10.36 5.34 -3.65
C LYS A 92 9.43 4.21 -4.05
N ALA A 93 9.01 3.38 -3.09
CA ALA A 93 8.07 2.28 -3.32
C ALA A 93 6.72 2.82 -3.80
N TYR A 94 6.21 3.89 -3.18
CA TYR A 94 4.99 4.57 -3.60
C TYR A 94 5.09 5.06 -5.05
N ALA A 95 6.19 5.73 -5.41
CA ALA A 95 6.38 6.18 -6.78
C ALA A 95 6.44 5.02 -7.79
N ASN A 96 7.13 3.92 -7.45
CA ASN A 96 7.14 2.71 -8.27
C ASN A 96 5.76 2.05 -8.41
N ALA A 97 4.91 2.16 -7.38
CA ALA A 97 3.54 1.65 -7.43
C ALA A 97 2.63 2.52 -8.32
N TYR A 98 2.94 3.82 -8.46
CA TYR A 98 2.25 4.70 -9.40
C TYR A 98 2.59 4.33 -10.85
N GLN A 99 3.88 4.23 -11.15
CA GLN A 99 4.38 3.72 -12.42
C GLN A 99 5.75 3.08 -12.22
N ASN A 100 5.95 1.92 -12.84
CA ASN A 100 7.20 1.16 -12.72
C ASN A 100 8.40 2.02 -13.15
N GLY A 101 9.38 2.13 -12.26
CA GLY A 101 10.63 2.86 -12.51
C GLY A 101 10.65 4.28 -11.95
N CYS A 102 9.51 4.87 -11.57
CA CYS A 102 9.48 6.24 -11.04
C CYS A 102 10.25 6.42 -9.73
N GLY A 103 10.36 5.37 -8.92
CA GLY A 103 11.15 5.38 -7.69
C GLY A 103 12.64 5.66 -7.90
N LYS A 104 13.17 5.45 -9.11
CA LYS A 104 14.56 5.79 -9.47
C LYS A 104 14.77 7.30 -9.57
N TYR A 105 13.71 8.04 -9.93
CA TYR A 105 13.75 9.49 -10.09
C TYR A 105 13.42 10.23 -8.79
N CYS A 106 12.98 9.54 -7.73
CA CYS A 106 12.81 10.12 -6.40
C CYS A 106 14.17 10.32 -5.72
N GLY A 107 14.72 11.53 -5.85
CA GLY A 107 16.08 11.85 -5.39
C GLY A 107 16.09 12.69 -4.11
N HIS A 108 15.80 13.98 -4.26
CA HIS A 108 15.96 14.96 -3.18
C HIS A 108 14.77 14.91 -2.22
N CYS A 109 14.98 14.42 -1.00
CA CYS A 109 13.93 14.22 -0.01
C CYS A 109 14.04 15.18 1.17
N GLU A 110 12.99 15.94 1.41
CA GLU A 110 12.75 16.65 2.66
C GLU A 110 12.12 15.68 3.65
N VAL A 111 12.83 15.38 4.75
CA VAL A 111 12.39 14.39 5.74
C VAL A 111 12.16 15.08 7.09
N LYS A 112 10.93 15.02 7.59
CA LYS A 112 10.49 15.63 8.85
C LYS A 112 10.00 14.57 9.82
N LYS A 113 10.28 14.74 11.11
CA LYS A 113 9.68 13.92 12.16
C LYS A 113 8.31 14.49 12.52
N PHE A 114 7.31 13.65 12.74
CA PHE A 114 6.06 14.09 13.35
C PHE A 114 6.32 14.36 14.84
N VAL A 115 6.13 15.60 15.30
CA VAL A 115 6.53 16.04 16.65
C VAL A 115 5.35 16.34 17.57
N LYS A 116 4.10 16.14 17.14
CA LYS A 116 2.91 16.69 17.80
C LYS A 116 2.21 15.72 18.76
#